data_AF-A0A2R5FLA3-F1
#
_entry.id   AF-A0A2R5FLA3-F1
#
_cell.length_a   1.000
_cell.length_b   1.000
_cell.length_c   1.000
_cell.angle_alpha   90.00
_cell.angle_beta   90.00
_cell.angle_gamma   90.00
#
_symmetry.space_group_name_H-M   'P 1'
#
loop_
_entity.id
_entity.type
_entity.pdbx_description
1 polymer ?
#
loop_
_entity_poly.entity_id
_entity_poly.type
_entity_poly.pdbx_seq_one_letter_code
_entity_poly.pdbx_strand_id
1 'polypeptide(L)'
;MVKPLPKVPHIITIDNDKFTALLPDIYDDIKTVVGIAKAPDPDDTVYKGRLTISKAIEEGHLIRINCRLKDNKVRTVLCIASKFTSAMGGLLPKKVAGQDVKTTNIPRRMRLG
;
A
#
# COMPACT_ATOMS: atom_id res chain seq x y z
N MET A 1 8.47 17.15 10.21
CA MET A 1 7.22 16.76 9.50
C MET A 1 7.59 16.19 8.13
N VAL A 2 7.03 15.05 7.72
CA VAL A 2 7.24 14.50 6.36
C VAL A 2 6.30 15.25 5.41
N LYS A 3 6.83 15.87 4.36
CA LYS A 3 6.02 16.56 3.35
C LYS A 3 5.00 15.56 2.76
N PRO A 4 3.70 15.91 2.65
CA PRO A 4 2.74 15.03 2.02
C PRO A 4 3.15 14.77 0.57
N LEU A 5 3.23 13.50 0.20
CA LEU A 5 3.51 13.10 -1.17
C LEU A 5 2.26 13.34 -2.04
N PRO A 6 2.45 13.62 -3.34
CA PRO A 6 1.33 13.72 -4.26
C PRO A 6 0.53 12.42 -4.24
N LYS A 7 -0.79 12.54 -4.23
CA LYS A 7 -1.69 11.40 -4.37
C LYS A 7 -2.05 11.23 -5.83
N VAL A 8 -1.92 10.02 -6.35
CA VAL A 8 -2.28 9.66 -7.72
C VAL A 8 -3.23 8.46 -7.71
N PRO A 9 -4.01 8.25 -8.79
CA PRO A 9 -4.87 7.08 -8.90
C PRO A 9 -4.06 5.79 -8.91
N HIS A 10 -4.53 4.79 -8.18
CA HIS A 10 -3.96 3.45 -8.11
C HIS A 10 -5.03 2.40 -8.34
N ILE A 11 -4.64 1.31 -8.99
CA ILE A 11 -5.43 0.11 -9.24
C ILE A 11 -5.21 -0.87 -8.10
N ILE A 12 -6.30 -1.32 -7.51
CA ILE A 12 -6.33 -2.35 -6.46
C ILE A 12 -7.23 -3.48 -6.96
N THR A 13 -6.70 -4.69 -7.05
CA THR A 13 -7.47 -5.86 -7.53
C THR A 13 -7.86 -6.73 -6.36
N ILE A 14 -9.15 -6.84 -6.05
CA ILE A 14 -9.69 -7.66 -4.96
C ILE A 14 -10.68 -8.64 -5.61
N ASP A 15 -10.48 -9.94 -5.41
CA ASP A 15 -11.38 -10.99 -5.93
C ASP A 15 -11.68 -10.86 -7.43
N ASN A 16 -10.65 -10.53 -8.23
CA ASN A 16 -10.69 -10.22 -9.68
C ASN A 16 -11.39 -8.91 -10.09
N ASP A 17 -12.02 -8.20 -9.15
CA ASP A 17 -12.56 -6.88 -9.39
C ASP A 17 -11.48 -5.82 -9.23
N LYS A 18 -11.44 -4.87 -10.18
CA LYS A 18 -10.54 -3.73 -10.13
C LYS A 18 -11.23 -2.53 -9.50
N PHE A 19 -10.58 -1.93 -8.52
CA PHE A 19 -11.02 -0.71 -7.85
C PHE A 19 -9.97 0.38 -7.98
N THR A 20 -10.42 1.63 -7.95
CA THR A 20 -9.53 2.81 -7.95
C THR A 20 -9.46 3.46 -6.57
N ALA A 21 -8.26 3.91 -6.17
CA ALA A 21 -8.07 4.72 -4.97
C ALA A 21 -6.97 5.77 -5.16
N LEU A 22 -7.14 6.95 -4.58
CA LEU A 22 -6.10 7.99 -4.53
C LEU A 22 -5.14 7.71 -3.38
N LEU A 23 -3.93 7.26 -3.72
CA LEU A 23 -2.89 6.89 -2.78
C LEU A 23 -1.59 7.66 -3.07
N PRO A 24 -0.68 7.80 -2.09
CA PRO A 24 0.64 8.39 -2.33
C PRO A 24 1.39 7.66 -3.45
N ASP A 25 2.11 8.40 -4.30
CA ASP A 25 2.93 7.81 -5.36
C ASP A 25 4.22 7.19 -4.79
N ILE A 26 4.08 6.00 -4.20
CA ILE A 26 5.18 5.25 -3.56
C ILE A 26 5.21 3.76 -3.94
N TYR A 27 4.28 3.33 -4.78
CA TYR A 27 3.99 1.92 -4.99
C TYR A 27 4.75 1.28 -6.15
N ASP A 28 5.45 2.05 -7.00
CA ASP A 28 6.02 1.51 -8.24
C ASP A 28 7.05 0.38 -7.99
N ASP A 29 7.97 0.58 -7.05
CA ASP A 29 8.99 -0.41 -6.66
C ASP A 29 8.42 -1.63 -5.92
N ILE A 30 7.20 -1.50 -5.36
CA ILE A 30 6.59 -2.50 -4.47
C ILE A 30 5.28 -3.09 -5.03
N LYS A 31 4.84 -2.70 -6.22
CA LYS A 31 3.53 -3.06 -6.78
C LYS A 31 3.29 -4.56 -6.86
N THR A 32 4.31 -5.32 -7.25
CA THR A 32 4.23 -6.78 -7.35
C THR A 32 4.13 -7.43 -5.97
N VAL A 33 4.79 -6.84 -4.98
CA VAL A 33 4.87 -7.30 -3.60
C VAL A 33 3.56 -7.04 -2.85
N VAL A 34 3.00 -5.85 -2.95
CA VAL A 34 1.80 -5.45 -2.18
C VAL A 34 0.49 -5.53 -2.97
N GLY A 35 0.59 -5.67 -4.30
CA GLY A 35 -0.55 -5.83 -5.21
C GLY A 35 -1.29 -4.54 -5.55
N ILE A 36 -0.69 -3.38 -5.30
CA ILE A 36 -1.24 -2.07 -5.63
C ILE A 36 -0.36 -1.44 -6.69
N ALA A 37 -0.94 -1.10 -7.83
CA ALA A 37 -0.22 -0.48 -8.94
C ALA A 37 -0.72 0.95 -9.18
N LYS A 38 0.14 1.84 -9.66
CA LYS A 38 -0.29 3.14 -10.18
C LYS A 38 -1.17 2.92 -11.41
N ALA A 39 -2.25 3.70 -11.55
CA ALA A 39 -3.05 3.66 -12.77
C ALA A 39 -2.23 4.14 -13.97
N PRO A 40 -2.33 3.50 -15.14
CA PRO A 40 -1.67 3.96 -16.35
C PRO A 40 -2.25 5.30 -16.82
N ASP A 41 -1.52 6.00 -17.68
CA ASP A 41 -1.98 7.23 -18.34
C ASP A 41 -1.60 7.14 -19.83
N PRO A 42 -2.56 6.97 -20.76
CA PRO A 42 -4.01 6.92 -20.55
C PRO A 42 -4.50 5.66 -19.83
N ASP A 43 -5.67 5.74 -19.19
CA ASP A 43 -6.27 4.64 -18.41
C ASP A 43 -7.54 4.07 -19.06
N ASP A 44 -7.43 2.86 -19.61
CA ASP A 44 -8.54 2.11 -20.21
C ASP A 44 -9.13 1.06 -19.23
N THR A 45 -8.78 1.13 -17.94
CA THR A 45 -9.20 0.14 -16.95
C THR A 45 -10.69 0.28 -16.62
N VAL A 46 -11.46 -0.80 -16.78
CA VAL A 46 -12.83 -0.88 -16.27
C VAL A 46 -12.81 -1.12 -14.76
N TYR A 47 -13.20 -0.11 -13.99
CA TYR A 47 -13.30 -0.20 -12.54
C TYR A 47 -14.71 -0.57 -12.09
N LYS A 48 -14.82 -1.46 -11.10
CA LYS A 48 -16.08 -1.74 -10.40
C LYS A 48 -16.53 -0.55 -9.54
N GLY A 49 -15.58 0.27 -9.10
CA GLY A 49 -15.86 1.50 -8.37
C GLY A 49 -14.63 2.07 -7.66
N ARG A 50 -14.87 3.12 -6.87
CA ARG A 50 -13.85 3.73 -6.00
C ARG A 50 -13.78 3.02 -4.66
N LEU A 51 -12.59 2.60 -4.25
CA LEU A 51 -12.38 1.91 -2.99
C LEU A 51 -12.27 2.90 -1.83
N THR A 52 -13.07 2.69 -0.80
CA THR A 52 -12.91 3.37 0.50
C THR A 52 -11.91 2.59 1.34
N ILE A 53 -10.72 3.16 1.55
CA ILE A 53 -9.60 2.47 2.21
C ILE A 53 -9.93 2.04 3.65
N SER A 54 -10.66 2.85 4.44
CA SER A 54 -11.04 2.47 5.81
C SER A 54 -11.91 1.21 5.80
N LYS A 55 -12.98 1.23 5.00
CA LYS A 55 -13.89 0.10 4.81
C LYS A 55 -13.17 -1.15 4.33
N ALA A 56 -12.30 -1.03 3.33
CA ALA A 56 -11.53 -2.16 2.80
C ALA A 56 -10.55 -2.77 3.82
N ILE A 57 -10.08 -1.99 4.80
CA ILE A 57 -9.27 -2.50 5.91
C ILE A 57 -10.14 -3.20 6.94
N GLU A 58 -11.30 -2.63 7.28
CA GLU A 58 -12.26 -3.21 8.22
C GLU A 58 -12.81 -4.55 7.73
N GLU A 59 -13.09 -4.65 6.43
CA GLU A 59 -13.53 -5.87 5.75
C GLU A 59 -12.39 -6.87 5.50
N GLY A 60 -11.14 -6.49 5.83
CA GLY A 60 -9.98 -7.38 5.72
C GLY A 60 -9.41 -7.57 4.32
N HIS A 61 -9.86 -6.78 3.32
CA HIS A 61 -9.30 -6.83 1.97
C HIS A 61 -7.91 -6.17 1.88
N LEU A 62 -7.69 -5.13 2.68
CA LEU A 62 -6.41 -4.41 2.77
C LEU A 62 -5.80 -4.48 4.16
N ILE A 63 -4.49 -4.61 4.22
CA ILE A 63 -3.70 -4.64 5.44
C ILE A 63 -2.71 -3.48 5.42
N ARG A 64 -2.55 -2.81 6.56
CA ARG A 64 -1.51 -1.80 6.76
C ARG A 64 -0.21 -2.48 7.17
N ILE A 65 0.87 -2.16 6.47
CA ILE A 65 2.23 -2.56 6.83
C ILE A 65 3.04 -1.30 7.10
N ASN A 66 3.61 -1.21 8.30
CA ASN A 66 4.56 -0.17 8.64
C ASN A 66 5.95 -0.58 8.14
N CYS A 67 6.55 0.29 7.35
CA CYS A 67 7.91 0.17 6.84
C CYS A 67 8.77 1.21 7.56
N ARG A 68 9.74 0.77 8.37
CA ARG A 68 10.80 1.65 8.85
C ARG A 68 11.84 1.75 7.76
N LEU A 69 12.15 2.96 7.35
CA LEU A 69 13.10 3.27 6.29
C LEU A 69 14.51 3.45 6.87
N LYS A 70 15.53 3.45 6.02
CA LYS A 70 16.92 3.71 6.45
C LYS A 70 17.14 5.10 7.05
N ASP A 71 16.34 6.09 6.67
CA ASP A 71 16.31 7.42 7.30
C ASP A 71 15.58 7.45 8.66
N ASN A 72 15.27 6.27 9.22
CA ASN A 72 14.53 6.04 10.46
C ASN A 72 13.08 6.52 10.46
N LYS A 73 12.56 7.06 9.35
CA LYS A 73 11.14 7.40 9.27
C LYS A 73 10.31 6.14 9.10
N VAL A 74 9.08 6.18 9.59
CA VAL A 74 8.10 5.12 9.39
C VAL A 74 7.11 5.59 8.34
N ARG A 75 6.84 4.74 7.36
CA ARG A 75 5.76 4.93 6.39
C ARG A 75 4.82 3.73 6.42
N THR A 76 3.53 4.00 6.35
CA THR A 76 2.52 2.97 6.23
C THR A 76 2.21 2.74 4.76
N VAL A 77 2.30 1.47 4.36
CA VAL A 77 1.99 0.96 3.03
C VAL A 77 0.73 0.10 3.13
N LEU A 78 -0.13 0.18 2.12
CA LEU A 78 -1.28 -0.71 1.99
C LEU A 78 -0.89 -1.95 1.20
N CYS A 79 -1.37 -3.10 1.63
CA CYS A 79 -1.15 -4.39 0.97
C CYS A 79 -2.48 -5.10 0.83
N ILE A 80 -2.69 -5.77 -0.30
CA ILE A 80 -3.83 -6.69 -0.45
C ILE A 80 -3.62 -7.86 0.50
N ALA A 81 -4.66 -8.27 1.22
CA ALA A 81 -4.58 -9.32 2.24
C ALA A 81 -4.00 -10.64 1.70
N SER A 82 -4.36 -11.02 0.48
CA SER A 82 -3.84 -12.23 -0.18
C SER A 82 -2.32 -12.22 -0.41
N LYS A 83 -1.69 -11.04 -0.46
CA LYS A 83 -0.23 -10.89 -0.62
C LYS A 83 0.53 -10.66 0.68
N PHE A 84 -0.17 -10.55 1.80
CA PHE A 84 0.41 -10.13 3.07
C PHE A 84 1.63 -10.95 3.49
N THR A 85 1.54 -12.28 3.47
CA THR A 85 2.63 -13.18 3.86
C THR A 85 3.90 -12.92 3.03
N SER A 86 3.74 -12.78 1.71
CA SER A 86 4.86 -12.48 0.81
C SER A 86 5.38 -11.05 0.97
N ALA A 87 4.50 -10.10 1.31
CA ALA A 87 4.86 -8.69 1.42
C ALA A 87 5.75 -8.40 2.63
N MET A 88 5.54 -9.08 3.75
CA MET A 88 6.32 -8.87 4.98
C MET A 88 7.84 -9.04 4.76
N GLY A 89 8.26 -10.08 4.04
CA GLY A 89 9.66 -10.28 3.65
C GLY A 89 10.04 -9.56 2.35
N GLY A 90 9.14 -9.57 1.36
CA GLY A 90 9.41 -9.03 0.03
C GLY A 90 9.60 -7.50 -0.02
N LEU A 91 9.16 -6.78 1.01
CA LEU A 91 9.35 -5.34 1.14
C LEU A 91 10.76 -4.94 1.62
N LEU A 92 11.49 -5.81 2.34
CA LEU A 92 12.81 -5.49 2.91
C LEU A 92 13.86 -5.09 1.84
N PRO A 93 14.00 -5.79 0.71
CA PRO A 93 14.96 -5.40 -0.33
C PRO A 93 14.43 -4.28 -1.25
N LYS A 94 13.30 -3.65 -0.93
CA LYS A 94 12.63 -2.67 -1.80
C LYS A 94 12.76 -1.25 -1.26
N LYS A 95 12.39 -0.31 -2.12
CA LYS A 95 12.32 1.11 -1.80
C LYS A 95 10.87 1.53 -1.60
N VAL A 96 10.64 2.38 -0.61
CA VAL A 96 9.35 3.03 -0.37
C VAL A 96 9.62 4.52 -0.30
N ALA A 97 8.99 5.28 -1.21
CA ALA A 97 9.27 6.70 -1.38
C ALA A 97 10.77 7.02 -1.60
N GLY A 98 11.44 6.20 -2.41
CA GLY A 98 12.86 6.37 -2.76
C GLY A 98 13.87 5.96 -1.67
N GLN A 99 13.41 5.43 -0.53
CA GLN A 99 14.26 5.01 0.59
C GLN A 99 14.19 3.50 0.81
N ASP A 100 15.33 2.87 1.11
CA ASP A 100 15.39 1.44 1.41
C ASP A 100 14.59 1.12 2.69
N VAL A 101 13.86 0.02 2.65
CA VAL A 101 13.16 -0.51 3.81
C VAL A 101 14.17 -1.21 4.73
N LYS A 102 14.18 -0.84 6.00
CA LYS A 102 15.00 -1.45 7.05
C LYS A 102 14.24 -2.56 7.77
N THR A 103 12.99 -2.34 8.14
CA THR A 103 12.14 -3.33 8.81
C THR A 103 10.68 -3.15 8.43
N THR A 104 9.92 -4.24 8.47
CA THR A 104 8.46 -4.27 8.28
C THR A 104 7.76 -4.76 9.54
N ASN A 105 6.61 -4.18 9.87
CA ASN A 105 5.76 -4.65 10.97
C ASN A 105 4.29 -4.31 10.71
N ILE A 106 3.38 -5.06 11.36
CA ILE A 106 1.97 -4.72 11.39
C ILE A 106 1.78 -3.64 12.48
N PRO A 107 1.05 -2.54 12.22
CA PRO A 107 0.69 -1.59 13.25
C PRO A 107 -0.12 -2.29 14.35
N ARG A 108 0.42 -2.34 15.57
CA ARG A 108 -0.33 -2.82 16.73
C ARG A 108 -1.41 -1.80 17.08
N ARG A 109 -2.65 -2.25 17.21
CA ARG A 109 -3.73 -1.42 17.78
C ARG A 109 -3.34 -1.11 19.21
N MET A 110 -3.06 0.17 19.52
CA MET A 110 -2.93 0.60 20.91
C MET A 110 -4.28 0.34 21.58
N ARG A 111 -4.29 -0.53 22.59
CA ARG A 111 -5.42 -0.60 23.53
C ARG A 111 -5.38 0.71 24.31
N LEU A 112 -6.42 1.52 24.16
CA LEU A 112 -6.69 2.59 25.11
C LEU A 112 -7.12 1.87 26.40
N GLY A 113 -6.15 1.72 27.31
CA GLY A 113 -6.43 1.31 28.69
C GLY A 113 -7.05 2.45 29.47
#